data_AF-A0A432F643-F1
#
_entry.id   AF-A0A432F643-F1
#
_cell.length_a   1.000
_cell.length_b   1.000
_cell.length_c   1.000
_cell.angle_alpha   90.00
_cell.angle_beta   90.00
_cell.angle_gamma   90.00
#
_symmetry.space_group_name_H-M   'P 1'
#
loop_
_entity.id
_entity.type
_entity.pdbx_description
1 polymer ?
#
loop_
_entity_poly.entity_id
_entity_poly.type
_entity_poly.pdbx_seq_one_letter_code
_entity_poly.pdbx_strand_id
1 'polypeptide(L)'
;MMLNLGGLWLFFVLYMNHIFLDNIFISIRIFIIMKKHLLSILFLLLALPFLSTNSFATDSLIGHWANKKIKLNLRANHKYTYVVKILGINKTFKGRWSATSNKLTLKYTLLGEHKKTAKYSFSRGDLLLTQGGKTSRLKKK
;
A
#
# COMPACT_ATOMS: atom_id res chain seq x y z
N MET A 1 79.24 -14.57 -8.90
CA MET A 1 78.14 -13.63 -9.20
C MET A 1 77.31 -13.47 -7.93
N MET A 2 77.59 -12.43 -7.12
CA MET A 2 76.91 -12.23 -5.83
C MET A 2 75.57 -11.52 -6.07
N LEU A 3 74.46 -12.17 -5.69
CA LEU A 3 73.12 -11.58 -5.74
C LEU A 3 73.02 -10.49 -4.68
N ASN A 4 72.59 -9.29 -5.08
CA ASN A 4 72.40 -8.15 -4.19
C ASN A 4 71.15 -8.37 -3.32
N LEU A 5 71.34 -8.82 -2.06
CA LEU A 5 70.27 -9.10 -1.11
C LEU A 5 69.34 -7.90 -0.85
N GLY A 6 69.87 -6.66 -0.93
CA GLY A 6 69.07 -5.45 -0.70
C GLY A 6 68.02 -5.20 -1.78
N GLY A 7 68.32 -5.54 -3.03
CA GLY A 7 67.37 -5.46 -4.14
C GLY A 7 66.23 -6.46 -3.97
N LEU A 8 66.55 -7.70 -3.57
CA LEU A 8 65.56 -8.77 -3.37
C LEU A 8 64.56 -8.42 -2.26
N TRP A 9 65.02 -7.78 -1.19
CA TRP A 9 64.16 -7.34 -0.08
C TRP A 9 63.21 -6.20 -0.50
N LEU A 10 63.69 -5.23 -1.28
CA LEU A 10 62.84 -4.17 -1.85
C LEU A 10 61.77 -4.72 -2.79
N PHE A 11 62.12 -5.66 -3.67
CA PHE A 11 61.14 -6.33 -4.54
C PHE A 11 60.09 -7.08 -3.72
N PHE A 12 60.50 -7.78 -2.66
CA PHE A 12 59.57 -8.49 -1.78
C PHE A 12 58.60 -7.54 -1.06
N VAL A 13 59.10 -6.42 -0.52
CA VAL A 13 58.27 -5.41 0.16
C VAL A 13 57.29 -4.76 -0.82
N LEU A 14 57.73 -4.42 -2.03
CA LEU A 14 56.86 -3.85 -3.06
C LEU A 14 55.79 -4.86 -3.53
N TYR A 15 56.17 -6.13 -3.69
CA TYR A 15 55.26 -7.21 -4.07
C TYR A 15 54.19 -7.46 -3.01
N MET A 16 54.59 -7.52 -1.73
CA MET A 16 53.65 -7.67 -0.61
C MET A 16 52.68 -6.48 -0.49
N ASN A 17 53.17 -5.25 -0.70
CA ASN A 17 52.31 -4.07 -0.70
C ASN A 17 51.32 -4.07 -1.87
N HIS A 18 51.73 -4.51 -3.06
CA HIS A 18 50.84 -4.64 -4.21
C HIS A 18 49.69 -5.62 -3.92
N ILE A 19 50.01 -6.81 -3.41
CA ILE A 19 49.00 -7.82 -3.03
C ILE A 19 48.05 -7.28 -1.94
N PHE A 20 48.58 -6.56 -0.96
CA PHE A 20 47.79 -5.99 0.12
C PHE A 20 46.80 -4.93 -0.39
N LEU A 21 47.26 -4.03 -1.28
CA LEU A 21 46.42 -3.01 -1.89
C LEU A 21 45.33 -3.60 -2.80
N ASP A 22 45.66 -4.63 -3.58
CA ASP A 22 44.69 -5.33 -4.44
C ASP A 22 43.58 -5.99 -3.62
N ASN A 23 43.93 -6.65 -2.51
CA ASN A 23 42.96 -7.28 -1.61
C ASN A 23 42.04 -6.26 -0.94
N ILE A 24 42.57 -5.09 -0.53
CA ILE A 24 41.76 -4.00 0.01
C ILE A 24 40.76 -3.50 -1.04
N PHE A 25 41.22 -3.31 -2.29
CA PHE A 25 40.39 -2.80 -3.36
C PHE A 25 39.25 -3.75 -3.73
N ILE A 26 39.52 -5.06 -3.76
CA ILE A 26 38.52 -6.11 -3.99
C ILE A 26 37.48 -6.11 -2.86
N SER A 27 37.93 -6.03 -1.60
CA SER A 27 37.04 -5.99 -0.43
C SER A 27 36.09 -4.78 -0.47
N ILE A 28 36.60 -3.59 -0.82
CA ILE A 28 35.79 -2.38 -0.97
C ILE A 28 34.76 -2.52 -2.10
N ARG A 29 35.14 -3.10 -3.25
CA ARG A 29 34.21 -3.34 -4.36
C ARG A 29 33.07 -4.28 -3.98
N ILE A 30 33.36 -5.36 -3.27
CA ILE A 30 32.35 -6.31 -2.77
C ILE A 30 31.40 -5.60 -1.78
N PHE A 31 31.94 -4.81 -0.87
CA PHE A 31 31.14 -4.04 0.09
C PHE A 31 30.17 -3.06 -0.57
N ILE A 32 30.61 -2.36 -1.63
CA ILE A 32 29.76 -1.42 -2.39
C ILE A 32 28.64 -2.17 -3.12
N ILE A 33 28.94 -3.32 -3.73
CA ILE A 33 27.96 -4.16 -4.43
C ILE A 33 26.91 -4.67 -3.44
N MET A 34 27.34 -5.22 -2.29
CA MET A 34 26.44 -5.72 -1.25
C MET A 34 25.50 -4.63 -0.73
N LYS A 35 26.01 -3.40 -0.48
CA LYS A 35 25.20 -2.28 0.00
C LYS A 35 24.14 -1.83 -1.03
N LYS A 36 24.47 -1.86 -2.32
CA LYS A 36 23.52 -1.54 -3.42
C LYS A 36 22.37 -2.55 -3.49
N HIS A 37 22.68 -3.85 -3.37
CA HIS A 37 21.67 -4.90 -3.36
C HIS A 37 20.84 -4.89 -2.08
N LEU A 38 21.44 -4.59 -0.92
CA LEU A 38 20.72 -4.43 0.35
C LEU A 38 19.69 -3.28 0.27
N LEU A 39 20.06 -2.15 -0.35
CA LEU A 39 19.15 -1.02 -0.55
C LEU A 39 17.99 -1.40 -1.49
N SER A 40 18.27 -2.16 -2.54
CA SER A 40 17.25 -2.62 -3.49
C SER A 40 16.27 -3.61 -2.85
N ILE A 41 16.74 -4.51 -2.00
CA ILE A 41 15.90 -5.47 -1.26
C ILE A 41 15.05 -4.73 -0.23
N LEU A 42 15.63 -3.76 0.49
CA LEU A 42 14.89 -2.92 1.44
C LEU A 42 13.79 -2.11 0.75
N PHE A 43 14.06 -1.56 -0.44
CA PHE A 43 13.07 -0.86 -1.25
C PHE A 43 11.95 -1.79 -1.74
N LEU A 44 12.28 -3.04 -2.11
CA LEU A 44 11.29 -4.06 -2.47
C LEU A 44 10.40 -4.45 -1.27
N LEU A 45 10.99 -4.58 -0.07
CA LEU A 45 10.26 -4.86 1.18
C LEU A 45 9.37 -3.70 1.65
N LEU A 46 9.77 -2.45 1.40
CA LEU A 46 8.94 -1.26 1.67
C LEU A 46 7.80 -1.07 0.65
N ALA A 47 7.90 -1.68 -0.54
CA ALA A 47 6.83 -1.68 -1.54
C ALA A 47 5.77 -2.79 -1.33
N LEU A 48 6.13 -3.86 -0.61
CA LEU A 48 5.26 -5.00 -0.31
C LEU A 48 3.98 -4.69 0.51
N PRO A 49 3.86 -3.64 1.35
CA PRO A 49 2.61 -3.36 2.08
C PRO A 49 1.49 -2.78 1.21
N PHE A 50 1.72 -2.50 -0.08
CA PHE A 50 0.67 -1.97 -0.98
C PHE A 50 -0.12 -3.05 -1.73
N LEU A 51 0.24 -4.34 -1.63
CA LEU A 51 -0.40 -5.43 -2.38
C LEU A 51 -1.25 -6.41 -1.54
N SER A 52 -1.57 -6.09 -0.28
CA SER A 52 -2.56 -6.88 0.48
C SER A 52 -3.94 -6.21 0.52
N THR A 53 -4.46 -5.80 -0.64
CA THR A 53 -5.91 -5.62 -0.73
C THR A 53 -6.56 -6.98 -0.84
N ASN A 54 -7.12 -7.46 0.26
CA ASN A 54 -8.12 -8.52 0.33
C ASN A 54 -9.21 -8.28 -0.73
N SER A 55 -8.98 -8.69 -1.98
CA SER A 55 -9.87 -8.40 -3.12
C SER A 55 -11.16 -9.21 -3.08
N PHE A 56 -11.16 -10.29 -2.30
CA PHE A 56 -12.26 -11.25 -2.25
C PHE A 56 -13.56 -10.69 -1.66
N ALA A 57 -13.49 -9.63 -0.84
CA ALA A 57 -14.66 -9.00 -0.22
C ALA A 57 -15.14 -7.72 -0.95
N THR A 58 -14.31 -7.12 -1.81
CA THR A 58 -14.64 -5.86 -2.51
C THR A 58 -15.59 -6.09 -3.68
N ASP A 59 -15.44 -7.20 -4.42
CA ASP A 59 -16.21 -7.41 -5.64
C ASP A 59 -17.68 -7.74 -5.37
N SER A 60 -17.97 -8.45 -4.28
CA SER A 60 -19.36 -8.77 -3.88
C SER A 60 -20.17 -7.52 -3.53
N LEU A 61 -19.51 -6.45 -3.09
CA LEU A 61 -20.09 -5.16 -2.74
C LEU A 61 -20.41 -4.29 -3.97
N ILE A 62 -19.81 -4.56 -5.12
CA ILE A 62 -20.09 -3.79 -6.34
C ILE A 62 -21.56 -3.97 -6.75
N GLY A 63 -22.23 -2.87 -7.07
CA GLY A 63 -23.61 -2.84 -7.52
C GLY A 63 -24.48 -1.80 -6.82
N HIS A 64 -25.78 -1.93 -7.04
CA HIS A 64 -26.79 -1.03 -6.52
C HIS A 64 -27.37 -1.57 -5.21
N TRP A 65 -27.33 -0.75 -4.17
CA TRP A 65 -27.82 -1.04 -2.82
C TRP A 65 -28.88 0.00 -2.47
N ALA A 66 -30.06 -0.43 -2.04
CA ALA A 66 -31.12 0.52 -1.75
C ALA A 66 -32.07 0.06 -0.64
N ASN A 67 -32.71 1.05 -0.02
CA ASN A 67 -33.90 0.90 0.80
C ASN A 67 -34.86 2.09 0.54
N LYS A 68 -35.89 2.27 1.37
CA LYS A 68 -36.88 3.34 1.21
C LYS A 68 -36.30 4.76 1.26
N LYS A 69 -35.16 4.98 1.92
CA LYS A 69 -34.58 6.33 2.17
C LYS A 69 -33.20 6.54 1.56
N ILE A 70 -32.48 5.46 1.25
CA ILE A 70 -31.07 5.48 0.86
C ILE A 70 -30.88 4.69 -0.43
N LYS A 71 -30.10 5.24 -1.36
CA LYS A 71 -29.58 4.56 -2.54
C LYS A 71 -28.06 4.71 -2.58
N LEU A 72 -27.34 3.60 -2.67
CA LEU A 72 -25.88 3.55 -2.75
C LEU A 72 -25.50 2.74 -4.00
N ASN A 73 -24.65 3.29 -4.84
CA ASN A 73 -24.08 2.58 -6.00
C ASN A 73 -22.56 2.51 -5.82
N LEU A 74 -22.02 1.30 -5.72
CA LEU A 74 -20.58 1.04 -5.64
C LEU A 74 -20.09 0.53 -6.99
N ARG A 75 -19.10 1.20 -7.59
CA ARG A 75 -18.53 0.84 -8.89
C ARG A 75 -17.16 0.18 -8.74
N ALA A 76 -16.81 -0.70 -9.68
CA ALA A 76 -15.52 -1.40 -9.74
C ALA A 76 -14.31 -0.45 -9.75
N ASN A 77 -14.45 0.74 -10.33
CA ASN A 77 -13.41 1.78 -10.33
C ASN A 77 -13.30 2.55 -9.00
N HIS A 78 -13.78 1.96 -7.89
CA HIS A 78 -13.73 2.54 -6.55
C HIS A 78 -14.45 3.88 -6.40
N LYS A 79 -15.32 4.26 -7.35
CA LYS A 79 -16.20 5.42 -7.25
C LYS A 79 -17.57 5.00 -6.71
N TYR A 80 -18.22 5.88 -5.97
CA TYR A 80 -19.58 5.64 -5.51
C TYR A 80 -20.51 6.83 -5.72
N THR A 81 -21.81 6.55 -5.68
CA THR A 81 -22.86 7.56 -5.55
C THR A 81 -23.78 7.16 -4.41
N TYR A 82 -24.01 8.07 -3.47
CA TYR A 82 -24.88 7.88 -2.30
C TYR A 82 -25.95 8.95 -2.31
N VAL A 83 -27.21 8.55 -2.33
CA VAL A 83 -28.37 9.43 -2.28
C VAL A 83 -29.14 9.13 -1.01
N VAL A 84 -29.38 10.15 -0.20
CA VAL A 84 -30.21 10.06 1.00
C VAL A 84 -31.34 11.07 0.93
N LYS A 85 -32.55 10.62 1.27
CA LYS A 85 -33.72 11.49 1.37
C LYS A 85 -33.83 12.02 2.81
N ILE A 86 -33.62 13.32 2.98
CA ILE A 86 -33.72 14.02 4.27
C ILE A 86 -34.82 15.07 4.13
N LEU A 87 -35.88 14.98 4.95
CA LEU A 87 -37.00 15.93 4.94
C LEU A 87 -37.61 16.15 3.53
N GLY A 88 -37.78 15.07 2.76
CA GLY A 88 -38.32 15.16 1.40
C GLY A 88 -37.29 15.49 0.31
N ILE A 89 -36.14 16.08 0.68
CA ILE A 89 -35.09 16.51 -0.25
C ILE A 89 -34.06 15.40 -0.45
N ASN A 90 -33.68 15.16 -1.71
CA ASN A 90 -32.61 14.21 -2.04
C ASN A 90 -31.24 14.92 -1.97
N LYS A 91 -30.37 14.48 -1.07
CA LYS A 91 -28.96 14.88 -1.05
C LYS A 91 -28.11 13.80 -1.70
N THR A 92 -27.31 14.19 -2.69
CA THR A 92 -26.42 13.30 -3.43
C THR A 92 -24.97 13.56 -3.05
N PHE A 93 -24.24 12.48 -2.78
CA PHE A 93 -22.84 12.47 -2.42
C PHE A 93 -22.11 11.57 -3.41
N LYS A 94 -20.94 12.03 -3.88
CA LYS A 94 -20.07 11.27 -4.78
C LYS A 94 -18.67 11.28 -4.19
N GLY A 95 -17.93 10.22 -4.48
CA GLY A 95 -16.58 10.10 -3.96
C GLY A 95 -15.96 8.76 -4.25
N ARG A 96 -14.95 8.41 -3.45
CA ARG A 96 -14.24 7.13 -3.53
C ARG A 96 -14.62 6.23 -2.37
N TRP A 97 -14.72 4.94 -2.63
CA TRP A 97 -14.97 3.94 -1.61
C TRP A 97 -13.78 2.99 -1.49
N SER A 98 -13.63 2.39 -0.32
CA SER A 98 -12.69 1.32 -0.03
C SER A 98 -13.32 0.38 0.98
N ALA A 99 -13.11 -0.93 0.85
CA ALA A 99 -13.59 -1.88 1.82
C ALA A 99 -12.45 -2.72 2.40
N THR A 100 -12.58 -3.05 3.68
CA THR A 100 -11.86 -4.15 4.34
C THR A 100 -12.86 -5.25 4.69
N SER A 101 -12.38 -6.39 5.19
CA SER A 101 -13.18 -7.59 5.48
C SER A 101 -14.51 -7.34 6.20
N ASN A 102 -14.59 -6.33 7.06
CA ASN A 102 -15.80 -5.98 7.82
C ASN A 102 -16.17 -4.50 7.81
N LYS A 103 -15.58 -3.69 6.92
CA LYS A 103 -15.79 -2.23 6.93
C LYS A 103 -15.70 -1.64 5.53
N LEU A 104 -16.82 -1.10 5.04
CA LEU A 104 -16.84 -0.17 3.90
C LEU A 104 -16.55 1.25 4.40
N THR A 105 -15.73 2.00 3.68
CA THR A 105 -15.43 3.42 3.94
C THR A 105 -15.79 4.24 2.71
N LEU A 106 -16.56 5.32 2.89
CA LEU A 106 -17.00 6.22 1.82
C LEU A 106 -16.35 7.60 2.00
N LYS A 107 -15.38 7.94 1.15
CA LYS A 107 -14.69 9.23 1.18
C LYS A 107 -15.36 10.20 0.21
N TYR A 108 -15.88 11.32 0.70
CA TYR A 108 -16.37 12.42 -0.14
C TYR A 108 -15.78 13.75 0.28
N THR A 109 -15.72 14.69 -0.66
CA THR A 109 -15.32 16.08 -0.42
C THR A 109 -16.55 16.95 -0.66
N LEU A 110 -17.08 17.56 0.41
CA LEU A 110 -18.06 18.64 0.32
C LEU A 110 -17.33 19.89 0.82
N LEU A 111 -17.19 20.90 -0.04
CA LEU A 111 -16.77 22.28 0.28
C LEU A 111 -15.94 22.41 1.58
N GLY A 112 -14.68 21.96 1.54
CA GLY A 112 -13.69 22.21 2.61
C GLY A 112 -13.67 21.24 3.81
N GLU A 113 -13.09 20.05 3.66
CA GLU A 113 -12.51 19.26 4.77
C GLU A 113 -13.36 18.36 5.70
N HIS A 114 -14.41 17.68 5.24
CA HIS A 114 -15.06 16.66 6.09
C HIS A 114 -15.03 15.24 5.50
N LYS A 115 -14.00 14.48 5.90
CA LYS A 115 -13.92 13.02 5.74
C LYS A 115 -14.97 12.35 6.63
N LYS A 116 -16.13 11.94 6.10
CA LYS A 116 -17.06 11.08 6.87
C LYS A 116 -16.67 9.62 6.73
N THR A 117 -16.50 8.96 7.86
CA THR A 117 -16.37 7.50 7.92
C THR A 117 -17.71 6.93 8.35
N ALA A 118 -18.32 6.12 7.50
CA ALA A 118 -19.44 5.26 7.89
C ALA A 118 -18.90 3.84 8.07
N LYS A 119 -19.37 3.11 9.08
CA LYS A 119 -19.05 1.69 9.25
C LYS A 119 -20.18 0.88 8.62
N TYR A 120 -19.82 -0.13 7.84
CA TYR A 120 -20.78 -1.06 7.28
C TYR A 120 -20.36 -2.48 7.58
N SER A 121 -21.33 -3.32 7.93
CA SER A 121 -21.13 -4.77 8.00
C SER A 121 -21.92 -5.45 6.89
N PHE A 122 -21.32 -6.48 6.30
CA PHE A 122 -21.97 -7.36 5.33
C PHE A 122 -22.52 -8.57 6.08
N SER A 123 -23.82 -8.82 5.98
CA SER A 123 -24.45 -9.99 6.61
C SER A 123 -25.56 -10.54 5.73
N ARG A 124 -25.46 -11.82 5.36
CA ARG A 124 -26.47 -12.58 4.62
C ARG A 124 -26.95 -11.90 3.31
N GLY A 125 -26.03 -11.31 2.56
CA GLY A 125 -26.35 -10.64 1.28
C GLY A 125 -26.90 -9.22 1.42
N ASP A 126 -27.03 -8.71 2.63
CA ASP A 126 -27.45 -7.34 2.90
C ASP A 126 -26.31 -6.48 3.45
N LEU A 127 -26.40 -5.19 3.13
CA LEU A 127 -25.45 -4.19 3.58
C LEU A 127 -26.07 -3.41 4.76
N LEU A 128 -25.48 -3.56 5.94
CA LEU A 128 -25.91 -2.88 7.16
C LEU A 128 -25.09 -1.62 7.34
N LEU A 129 -25.73 -0.45 7.25
CA LEU A 129 -25.12 0.86 7.47
C LEU A 129 -25.36 1.31 8.90
N THR A 130 -24.32 1.38 9.73
CA THR A 130 -24.44 1.89 11.10
C THR A 130 -23.84 3.28 11.21
N GLN A 131 -24.68 4.25 11.58
CA GLN A 131 -24.27 5.64 11.78
C GLN A 131 -24.96 6.22 13.02
N GLY A 132 -24.17 6.69 13.99
CA GLY A 132 -24.71 7.32 15.21
C GLY A 132 -25.67 6.41 16.01
N GLY A 133 -25.37 5.11 16.10
CA GLY A 133 -26.20 4.13 16.80
C GLY A 133 -27.42 3.61 16.01
N LYS A 134 -27.74 4.19 14.84
CA LYS A 134 -28.83 3.73 13.98
C LYS A 134 -28.29 2.84 12.86
N THR A 135 -28.87 1.66 12.71
CA THR A 135 -28.51 0.71 11.63
C THR A 135 -29.59 0.70 10.55
N SER A 136 -29.18 0.97 9.31
CA SER A 136 -30.03 0.92 8.12
C SER A 136 -29.64 -0.28 7.26
N ARG A 137 -30.59 -1.19 7.01
CA ARG A 137 -30.39 -2.32 6.11
C ARG A 137 -30.63 -1.88 4.66
N LEU A 138 -29.70 -2.23 3.78
CA LEU A 138 -29.74 -1.97 2.34
C LEU A 138 -29.70 -3.31 1.63
N LYS A 139 -30.62 -3.51 0.68
CA LYS A 139 -30.68 -4.71 -0.16
C LYS A 139 -30.01 -4.42 -1.50
N LYS A 140 -29.34 -5.42 -2.07
CA LYS A 140 -28.86 -5.35 -3.44
C LYS A 140 -30.07 -5.31 -4.39
N LYS A 141 -30.04 -4.44 -5.40
CA LYS A 141 -31.05 -4.28 -6.44
C LYS A 141 -30.49 -4.65 -7.80
#